data_AF-A0A6I8U6M2-F1
#
_entry.id   AF-A0A6I8U6M2-F1
#
_cell.length_a   1.000
_cell.length_b   1.000
_cell.length_c   1.000
_cell.angle_alpha   90.00
_cell.angle_beta   90.00
_cell.angle_gamma   90.00
#
_symmetry.space_group_name_H-M   'P 1'
#
loop_
_entity.id
_entity.type
_entity.pdbx_description
1 polymer ?
#
loop_
_entity_poly.entity_id
_entity_poly.type
_entity_poly.pdbx_seq_one_letter_code
_entity_poly.pdbx_strand_id
1 'polypeptide(L)'
;MMDITEVGPRRIILNFIEQNRESALNQDENIDDNGQQNESLHEPRKESIRPVLEKYGKFQKTLTKQLDCGIVPDPKKLLQMNRILTEHFFGDMMFHGKRYPTWQEKQQLAVQILEEFPHLEQTRVSENAPVESYFFWVHGGLNTGCHTGLIETRVANMRKDVSPEDRKFRRAKIKSIVVTEDQVSTAAHISALNPTPGNAKIIADGMAQAHDLHESLLQKKDENRLHSIIDTFPHFLSFEGEMIIQAFDRLHEHPNNGPSLSALLRLGLLCDKTSWSQVEDGKKY
;
A
#
# COMPACT_ATOMS: atom_id res chain seq x y z
N MET A 1 7.06 -49.14 1.92
CA MET A 1 5.92 -48.61 2.69
C MET A 1 6.44 -48.34 4.09
N MET A 2 6.87 -47.10 4.33
CA MET A 2 7.13 -46.55 5.66
C MET A 2 6.64 -45.11 5.59
N ASP A 3 5.58 -44.86 6.34
CA ASP A 3 4.89 -43.58 6.45
C ASP A 3 5.86 -42.51 6.97
N ILE A 4 6.11 -41.51 6.13
CA ILE A 4 6.58 -40.23 6.61
C ILE A 4 5.36 -39.55 7.21
N THR A 5 5.26 -39.58 8.54
CA THR A 5 4.29 -38.79 9.30
C THR A 5 4.66 -37.32 9.20
N GLU A 6 4.20 -36.67 8.14
CA GLU A 6 4.28 -35.23 7.96
C GLU A 6 3.32 -34.53 8.93
N VAL A 7 3.87 -33.91 9.99
CA VAL A 7 3.11 -33.07 10.92
C VAL A 7 3.58 -31.63 10.78
N GLY A 8 2.71 -30.75 10.27
CA GLY A 8 2.97 -29.31 10.27
C GLY A 8 1.87 -28.46 9.60
N PRO A 9 1.83 -27.14 9.90
CA PRO A 9 0.79 -26.20 9.42
C PRO A 9 0.67 -26.08 7.89
N ARG A 10 1.73 -26.46 7.16
CA ARG A 10 1.85 -26.34 5.71
C ARG A 10 0.86 -27.22 4.95
N ARG A 11 0.54 -28.43 5.45
CA ARG A 11 -0.38 -29.36 4.76
C ARG A 11 -1.84 -28.91 4.85
N ILE A 12 -2.22 -28.26 5.95
CA ILE A 12 -3.56 -27.70 6.14
C ILE A 12 -3.81 -26.59 5.11
N ILE A 13 -2.82 -25.73 4.89
CA ILE A 13 -2.88 -24.63 3.91
C ILE A 13 -2.96 -25.19 2.49
N LEU A 14 -2.18 -26.22 2.16
CA LEU A 14 -2.17 -26.82 0.82
C LEU A 14 -3.48 -27.58 0.52
N ASN A 15 -4.02 -28.34 1.48
CA ASN A 15 -5.31 -29.03 1.33
C ASN A 15 -6.49 -28.05 1.17
N PHE A 16 -6.46 -26.91 1.86
CA PHE A 16 -7.48 -25.85 1.71
C PHE A 16 -7.46 -25.24 0.31
N ILE A 17 -6.29 -25.10 -0.31
CA ILE A 17 -6.14 -24.55 -1.67
C ILE A 17 -6.63 -25.56 -2.72
N GLU A 18 -6.36 -26.86 -2.54
CA GLU A 18 -6.81 -27.89 -3.49
C GLU A 18 -8.33 -28.11 -3.46
N GLN A 19 -8.94 -28.17 -2.27
CA GLN A 19 -10.39 -28.39 -2.13
C GLN A 19 -11.25 -27.28 -2.73
N ASN A 20 -10.74 -26.04 -2.76
CA ASN A 20 -11.46 -24.89 -3.31
C ASN A 20 -11.16 -24.65 -4.79
N ARG A 21 -10.34 -25.48 -5.43
CA ARG A 21 -9.97 -25.36 -6.85
C ARG A 21 -11.02 -25.96 -7.78
N GLU A 22 -11.74 -26.99 -7.33
CA GLU A 22 -12.76 -27.69 -8.12
C GLU A 22 -14.10 -26.94 -8.15
N SER A 23 -14.39 -26.10 -7.15
CA SER A 23 -15.60 -25.27 -7.12
C SER A 23 -15.58 -24.10 -8.13
N ALA A 24 -14.42 -23.79 -8.70
CA ALA A 24 -14.22 -22.68 -9.64
C ALA A 24 -14.39 -23.07 -11.13
N LEU A 25 -14.52 -24.36 -11.45
CA LEU A 25 -14.51 -24.85 -12.84
C LEU A 25 -15.91 -25.12 -13.43
N ASN A 26 -16.99 -25.03 -12.64
CA ASN A 26 -18.34 -25.46 -13.05
C ASN A 26 -19.36 -24.32 -13.25
N GLN A 27 -18.94 -23.09 -13.57
CA GLN A 27 -19.87 -21.96 -13.78
C GLN A 27 -19.78 -21.27 -15.15
N ASP A 28 -19.05 -21.81 -16.11
CA ASP A 28 -18.94 -21.22 -17.46
C ASP A 28 -19.60 -22.09 -18.53
N GLU A 29 -20.94 -22.11 -18.58
CA GLU A 29 -21.67 -22.33 -19.82
C GLU A 29 -22.91 -21.41 -19.84
N ASN A 30 -22.77 -20.25 -20.50
CA ASN A 30 -23.78 -19.57 -21.34
C ASN A 30 -23.34 -18.12 -21.59
N ILE A 31 -22.67 -17.87 -22.71
CA ILE A 31 -22.52 -16.53 -23.28
C ILE A 31 -23.23 -16.57 -24.63
N ASP A 32 -24.44 -16.01 -24.67
CA ASP A 32 -25.13 -15.71 -25.91
C ASP A 32 -24.57 -14.41 -26.50
N ASP A 33 -24.13 -14.55 -27.73
CA ASP A 33 -23.68 -13.54 -28.66
C ASP A 33 -24.88 -12.77 -29.22
N ASN A 34 -24.84 -11.44 -29.19
CA ASN A 34 -25.51 -10.61 -30.20
C ASN A 34 -25.11 -9.13 -30.07
N GLY A 35 -24.47 -8.63 -31.12
CA GLY A 35 -24.05 -7.23 -31.25
C GLY A 35 -25.09 -6.30 -31.87
N GLN A 36 -24.74 -5.00 -31.88
CA GLN A 36 -25.10 -3.94 -32.83
C GLN A 36 -24.39 -2.66 -32.35
N GLN A 37 -23.30 -2.24 -32.99
CA GLN A 37 -23.18 -1.31 -34.13
C GLN A 37 -23.58 0.15 -33.89
N ASN A 38 -22.62 1.02 -34.26
CA ASN A 38 -22.67 2.45 -34.62
C ASN A 38 -22.73 3.49 -33.48
N GLU A 39 -21.64 4.25 -33.29
CA GLU A 39 -21.45 5.54 -33.98
C GLU A 39 -20.04 6.11 -33.72
N SER A 40 -19.49 6.71 -34.77
CA SER A 40 -18.16 7.33 -34.85
C SER A 40 -18.09 8.62 -34.01
N LEU A 41 -17.03 8.81 -33.21
CA LEU A 41 -16.27 10.08 -33.07
C LEU A 41 -15.23 9.99 -31.93
N HIS A 42 -14.01 9.64 -32.32
CA HIS A 42 -12.71 10.18 -31.89
C HIS A 42 -11.64 9.09 -32.02
N GLU A 43 -10.89 9.15 -33.12
CA GLU A 43 -9.61 8.45 -33.18
C GLU A 43 -8.74 8.90 -31.99
N PRO A 44 -8.10 7.96 -31.27
CA PRO A 44 -7.14 8.31 -30.23
C PRO A 44 -6.03 9.13 -30.87
N ARG A 45 -5.84 10.37 -30.38
CA ARG A 45 -4.78 11.26 -30.87
C ARG A 45 -3.45 10.53 -30.77
N LYS A 46 -2.79 10.28 -31.91
CA LYS A 46 -1.38 9.87 -31.98
C LYS A 46 -0.47 11.05 -31.61
N GLU A 47 -0.69 11.65 -30.44
CA GLU A 47 0.20 12.68 -29.89
C GLU A 47 1.36 11.95 -29.18
N SER A 48 2.61 12.33 -29.45
CA SER A 48 3.79 11.74 -28.78
C SER A 48 3.80 12.07 -27.29
N ILE A 49 4.42 11.20 -26.49
CA ILE A 49 4.57 11.34 -25.03
C ILE A 49 5.37 12.59 -24.66
N ARG A 50 6.43 12.89 -25.40
CA ARG A 50 7.38 13.96 -25.06
C ARG A 50 6.77 15.36 -25.03
N PRO A 51 6.04 15.83 -26.07
CA PRO A 51 5.38 17.15 -26.03
C PRO A 51 4.42 17.32 -24.87
N VAL A 52 3.77 16.24 -24.44
CA VAL A 52 2.90 16.26 -23.26
C VAL A 52 3.72 16.52 -22.00
N LEU A 53 4.82 15.82 -21.80
CA LEU A 53 5.68 15.99 -20.63
C LEU A 53 6.38 17.36 -20.59
N GLU A 54 6.77 17.91 -21.74
CA GLU A 54 7.42 19.22 -21.86
C GLU A 54 6.53 20.38 -21.40
N LYS A 55 5.20 20.28 -21.63
CA LYS A 55 4.22 21.29 -21.18
C LYS A 55 4.15 21.41 -19.65
N TYR A 56 4.58 20.40 -18.90
CA TYR A 56 4.53 20.39 -17.44
C TYR A 56 5.86 20.85 -16.84
N GLY A 57 6.00 22.15 -16.57
CA GLY A 57 7.24 22.75 -16.06
C GLY A 57 7.83 22.10 -14.79
N LYS A 58 6.98 21.57 -13.90
CA LYS A 58 7.44 20.83 -12.69
C LYS A 58 8.10 19.48 -13.02
N PHE A 59 7.87 18.93 -14.20
CA PHE A 59 8.45 17.67 -14.66
C PHE A 59 9.65 17.87 -15.59
N GLN A 60 9.87 19.08 -16.09
CA GLN A 60 10.94 19.41 -17.04
C GLN A 60 12.35 19.01 -16.56
N LYS A 61 12.63 19.17 -15.26
CA LYS A 61 13.92 18.73 -14.67
C LYS A 61 14.09 17.20 -14.73
N THR A 62 13.02 16.44 -14.49
CA THR A 62 13.05 14.97 -14.60
C THR A 62 13.22 14.55 -16.06
N LEU A 63 12.49 15.20 -16.96
CA LEU A 63 12.59 14.95 -18.40
C LEU A 63 14.03 15.17 -18.90
N THR A 64 14.57 16.37 -18.70
CA THR A 64 15.88 16.76 -19.26
C THR A 64 17.09 16.15 -18.56
N LYS A 65 17.03 15.89 -17.25
CA LYS A 65 18.20 15.39 -16.49
C LYS A 65 18.19 13.89 -16.24
N GLN A 66 17.08 13.21 -16.54
CA GLN A 66 16.97 11.77 -16.31
C GLN A 66 16.51 11.06 -17.57
N LEU A 67 15.29 11.30 -18.02
CA LEU A 67 14.71 10.58 -19.16
C LEU A 67 15.50 10.81 -20.46
N ASP A 68 15.83 12.06 -20.78
CA ASP A 68 16.66 12.42 -21.95
C ASP A 68 18.09 11.89 -21.85
N CYS A 69 18.58 11.62 -20.64
CA CYS A 69 19.90 11.07 -20.40
C CYS A 69 19.91 9.53 -20.31
N GLY A 70 18.78 8.87 -20.57
CA GLY A 70 18.65 7.40 -20.45
C GLY A 70 18.67 6.88 -19.01
N ILE A 71 18.43 7.74 -18.02
CA ILE A 71 18.44 7.40 -16.59
C ILE A 71 17.01 7.15 -16.12
N VAL A 72 16.76 5.97 -15.56
CA VAL A 72 15.47 5.62 -14.96
C VAL A 72 15.17 6.53 -13.74
N PRO A 73 14.09 7.32 -13.77
CA PRO A 73 13.69 8.13 -12.62
C PRO A 73 13.28 7.29 -11.41
N ASP A 74 13.35 7.89 -10.22
CA ASP A 74 12.84 7.25 -9.01
C ASP A 74 11.31 7.00 -9.08
N PRO A 75 10.76 6.08 -8.26
CA PRO A 75 9.33 5.74 -8.30
C PRO A 75 8.39 6.93 -8.12
N LYS A 76 8.78 7.96 -7.35
CA LYS A 76 7.93 9.15 -7.14
C LYS A 76 7.80 9.96 -8.43
N LYS A 77 8.89 10.08 -9.19
CA LYS A 77 8.89 10.74 -10.51
C LYS A 77 8.14 9.94 -11.56
N LEU A 78 8.26 8.60 -11.57
CA LEU A 78 7.47 7.75 -12.47
C LEU A 78 5.96 7.85 -12.18
N LEU A 79 5.58 7.95 -10.89
CA LEU A 79 4.20 8.24 -10.51
C LEU A 79 3.72 9.62 -10.99
N GLN A 80 4.59 10.63 -10.93
CA GLN A 80 4.29 11.97 -11.45
C GLN A 80 4.11 11.96 -12.97
N MET A 81 4.98 11.25 -13.69
CA MET A 81 4.87 11.05 -15.13
C MET A 81 3.53 10.37 -15.49
N ASN A 82 3.21 9.26 -14.83
CA ASN A 82 1.96 8.55 -15.02
C ASN A 82 0.75 9.44 -14.77
N ARG A 83 0.78 10.30 -13.74
CA ARG A 83 -0.29 11.27 -13.48
C ARG A 83 -0.47 12.24 -14.65
N ILE A 84 0.62 12.83 -15.15
CA ILE A 84 0.59 13.77 -16.27
C ILE A 84 -0.03 13.12 -17.50
N LEU A 85 0.46 11.93 -17.86
CA LEU A 85 0.05 11.23 -19.07
C LEU A 85 -1.39 10.74 -18.99
N THR A 86 -1.79 10.08 -17.89
CA THR A 86 -3.17 9.62 -17.73
C THR A 86 -4.18 10.78 -17.68
N GLU A 87 -3.80 11.93 -17.10
CA GLU A 87 -4.65 13.12 -17.10
C GLU A 87 -4.77 13.74 -18.49
N HIS A 88 -3.69 13.79 -19.27
CA HIS A 88 -3.70 14.28 -20.65
C HIS A 88 -4.47 13.37 -21.61
N PHE A 89 -4.16 12.06 -21.63
CA PHE A 89 -4.72 11.13 -22.61
C PHE A 89 -6.12 10.63 -22.23
N PHE A 90 -6.43 10.50 -20.93
CA PHE A 90 -7.71 9.94 -20.48
C PHE A 90 -8.61 10.94 -19.74
N GLY A 91 -8.09 12.11 -19.33
CA GLY A 91 -8.85 13.09 -18.54
C GLY A 91 -10.16 13.50 -19.21
N ASP A 92 -10.10 13.95 -20.46
CA ASP A 92 -11.30 14.44 -21.17
C ASP A 92 -12.34 13.33 -21.39
N MET A 93 -11.91 12.14 -21.83
CA MET A 93 -12.85 11.02 -22.03
C MET A 93 -13.51 10.57 -20.72
N MET A 94 -12.78 10.60 -19.61
CA MET A 94 -13.30 10.19 -18.31
C MET A 94 -14.19 11.25 -17.68
N PHE A 95 -13.83 12.53 -17.83
CA PHE A 95 -14.47 13.63 -17.13
C PHE A 95 -15.59 14.30 -17.92
N HIS A 96 -15.47 14.37 -19.24
CA HIS A 96 -16.46 14.96 -20.15
C HIS A 96 -17.17 13.89 -20.97
N GLY A 97 -16.43 12.92 -21.50
CA GLY A 97 -16.98 11.81 -22.30
C GLY A 97 -17.68 10.71 -21.48
N LYS A 98 -17.60 10.75 -20.14
CA LYS A 98 -18.15 9.74 -19.21
C LYS A 98 -17.78 8.29 -19.54
N ARG A 99 -16.62 8.06 -20.18
CA ARG A 99 -16.12 6.73 -20.56
C ARG A 99 -14.76 6.48 -19.94
N TYR A 100 -14.58 5.28 -19.38
CA TYR A 100 -13.27 4.82 -18.90
C TYR A 100 -12.43 4.25 -20.04
N PRO A 101 -11.10 4.43 -19.99
CA PRO A 101 -10.23 3.84 -20.98
C PRO A 101 -10.25 2.31 -20.88
N THR A 102 -10.28 1.64 -22.02
CA THR A 102 -10.21 0.19 -22.14
C THR A 102 -8.82 -0.31 -21.74
N TRP A 103 -8.68 -1.62 -21.52
CA TRP A 103 -7.35 -2.20 -21.25
C TRP A 103 -6.39 -2.00 -22.43
N GLN A 104 -6.89 -2.01 -23.67
CA GLN A 104 -6.10 -1.77 -24.88
C GLN A 104 -5.56 -0.34 -24.92
N GLU A 105 -6.40 0.66 -24.61
CA GLU A 105 -5.98 2.06 -24.55
C GLU A 105 -4.92 2.29 -23.47
N LYS A 106 -5.05 1.62 -22.31
CA LYS A 106 -4.06 1.67 -21.22
C LYS A 106 -2.74 1.01 -21.63
N GLN A 107 -2.80 -0.15 -22.27
CA GLN A 107 -1.59 -0.84 -22.75
C GLN A 107 -0.91 -0.03 -23.85
N GLN A 108 -1.67 0.55 -24.77
CA GLN A 108 -1.11 1.41 -25.81
C GLN A 108 -0.35 2.60 -25.23
N LEU A 109 -0.90 3.26 -24.21
CA LEU A 109 -0.16 4.32 -23.51
C LEU A 109 1.13 3.80 -22.84
N ALA A 110 1.09 2.60 -22.25
CA ALA A 110 2.25 1.98 -21.64
C ALA A 110 3.36 1.68 -22.68
N VAL A 111 2.98 1.19 -23.86
CA VAL A 111 3.89 0.94 -24.98
C VAL A 111 4.48 2.26 -25.51
N GLN A 112 3.65 3.29 -25.73
CA GLN A 112 4.12 4.60 -26.19
C GLN A 112 5.14 5.24 -25.23
N ILE A 113 4.99 5.03 -23.91
CA ILE A 113 5.98 5.49 -22.92
C ILE A 113 7.34 4.82 -23.16
N LEU A 114 7.37 3.52 -23.45
CA LEU A 114 8.60 2.80 -23.74
C LEU A 114 9.17 3.11 -25.12
N GLU A 115 8.32 3.36 -26.12
CA GLU A 115 8.79 3.82 -27.43
C GLU A 115 9.52 5.16 -27.32
N GLU A 116 9.02 6.09 -26.51
CA GLU A 116 9.67 7.38 -26.27
C GLU A 116 10.90 7.24 -25.35
N PHE A 117 10.83 6.38 -24.32
CA PHE A 117 11.90 6.19 -23.34
C PHE A 117 12.26 4.70 -23.17
N PRO A 118 13.00 4.10 -24.11
CA PRO A 118 13.25 2.65 -24.14
C PRO A 118 13.91 2.09 -22.88
N HIS A 119 14.81 2.87 -22.28
CA HIS A 119 15.53 2.50 -21.05
C HIS A 119 14.61 2.24 -19.84
N LEU A 120 13.34 2.67 -19.88
CA LEU A 120 12.36 2.37 -18.85
C LEU A 120 11.92 0.89 -18.83
N GLU A 121 12.26 0.08 -19.83
CA GLU A 121 12.05 -1.37 -19.80
C GLU A 121 12.70 -2.04 -18.57
N GLN A 122 13.74 -1.42 -18.01
CA GLN A 122 14.41 -1.85 -16.78
C GLN A 122 13.50 -1.82 -15.55
N THR A 123 12.38 -1.09 -15.61
CA THR A 123 11.39 -1.02 -14.53
C THR A 123 10.44 -2.21 -14.50
N ARG A 124 10.53 -3.11 -15.49
CA ARG A 124 9.73 -4.32 -15.61
C ARG A 124 9.62 -5.09 -14.29
N VAL A 125 8.42 -5.57 -13.97
CA VAL A 125 8.10 -6.19 -12.67
C VAL A 125 8.83 -7.51 -12.44
N SER A 126 9.03 -8.32 -13.48
CA SER A 126 9.76 -9.59 -13.42
C SER A 126 10.32 -9.99 -14.78
N GLU A 127 11.28 -10.91 -14.82
CA GLU A 127 11.92 -11.31 -16.08
C GLU A 127 10.98 -11.92 -17.13
N ASN A 128 9.85 -12.45 -16.69
CA ASN A 128 8.84 -13.08 -17.55
C ASN A 128 7.67 -12.14 -17.89
N ALA A 129 7.67 -10.92 -17.35
CA ALA A 129 6.62 -9.95 -17.62
C ALA A 129 6.84 -9.22 -18.96
N PRO A 130 5.79 -8.63 -19.56
CA PRO A 130 5.94 -7.67 -20.65
C PRO A 130 6.83 -6.49 -20.23
N VAL A 131 7.55 -5.89 -21.18
CA VAL A 131 8.47 -4.77 -20.91
C VAL A 131 7.74 -3.57 -20.30
N GLU A 132 6.48 -3.35 -20.68
CA GLU A 132 5.61 -2.27 -20.21
C GLU A 132 4.91 -2.57 -18.88
N SER A 133 5.14 -3.76 -18.29
CA SER A 133 4.40 -4.27 -17.11
C SER A 133 4.39 -3.35 -15.90
N TYR A 134 5.43 -2.53 -15.74
CA TYR A 134 5.48 -1.52 -14.68
C TYR A 134 4.37 -0.46 -14.83
N PHE A 135 4.12 -0.03 -16.07
CA PHE A 135 3.11 0.97 -16.40
C PHE A 135 1.73 0.33 -16.56
N PHE A 136 1.63 -0.82 -17.22
CA PHE A 136 0.39 -1.58 -17.35
C PHE A 136 0.65 -3.06 -17.62
N TRP A 137 -0.05 -3.95 -16.91
CA TRP A 137 0.00 -5.39 -17.15
C TRP A 137 -1.39 -6.00 -17.05
N VAL A 138 -1.85 -6.54 -18.17
CA VAL A 138 -3.13 -7.24 -18.27
C VAL A 138 -3.16 -8.41 -17.28
N HIS A 139 -4.15 -8.41 -16.38
CA HIS A 139 -4.37 -9.44 -15.35
C HIS A 139 -3.14 -9.74 -14.46
N GLY A 140 -2.13 -8.86 -14.44
CA GLY A 140 -0.88 -9.12 -13.70
C GLY A 140 -0.19 -10.43 -14.11
N GLY A 141 -0.37 -10.87 -15.36
CA GLY A 141 0.21 -12.12 -15.88
C GLY A 141 -0.62 -13.36 -15.60
N LEU A 142 -1.79 -13.22 -15.00
CA LEU A 142 -2.76 -14.30 -14.81
C LEU A 142 -3.71 -14.37 -16.01
N ASN A 143 -4.44 -15.47 -16.13
CA ASN A 143 -5.48 -15.61 -17.16
C ASN A 143 -6.69 -14.72 -16.90
N THR A 144 -7.00 -14.46 -15.62
CA THR A 144 -8.16 -13.68 -15.17
C THR A 144 -7.78 -12.81 -13.96
N GLY A 145 -8.65 -11.87 -13.61
CA GLY A 145 -8.48 -11.01 -12.43
C GLY A 145 -8.20 -9.55 -12.77
N CYS A 146 -7.71 -8.80 -11.78
CA CYS A 146 -7.47 -7.36 -11.97
C CYS A 146 -6.23 -7.09 -12.84
N HIS A 147 -6.31 -6.12 -13.75
CA HIS A 147 -5.11 -5.54 -14.34
C HIS A 147 -4.25 -4.85 -13.27
N THR A 148 -2.97 -4.67 -13.57
CA THR A 148 -2.00 -4.07 -12.66
C THR A 148 -1.16 -3.01 -13.38
N GLY A 149 -0.32 -2.30 -12.64
CA GLY A 149 0.53 -1.22 -13.15
C GLY A 149 0.06 0.18 -12.76
N LEU A 150 0.93 1.17 -13.00
CA LEU A 150 0.69 2.56 -12.62
C LEU A 150 -0.54 3.17 -13.29
N ILE A 151 -0.75 2.89 -14.59
CA ILE A 151 -1.85 3.43 -15.38
C ILE A 151 -3.18 2.91 -14.84
N GLU A 152 -3.29 1.59 -14.64
CA GLU A 152 -4.50 0.96 -14.09
C GLU A 152 -4.86 1.54 -12.73
N THR A 153 -3.88 1.61 -11.83
CA THR A 153 -4.06 2.13 -10.47
C THR A 153 -4.56 3.57 -10.49
N ARG A 154 -4.05 4.40 -11.41
CA ARG A 154 -4.44 5.81 -11.52
C ARG A 154 -5.83 5.96 -12.12
N VAL A 155 -6.14 5.27 -13.21
CA VAL A 155 -7.46 5.30 -13.85
C VAL A 155 -8.54 4.82 -12.89
N ALA A 156 -8.31 3.70 -12.19
CA ALA A 156 -9.25 3.17 -11.19
C ALA A 156 -9.55 4.19 -10.08
N ASN A 157 -8.57 5.01 -9.69
CA ASN A 157 -8.74 6.07 -8.69
C ASN A 157 -9.34 7.38 -9.25
N MET A 158 -9.34 7.56 -10.57
CA MET A 158 -10.01 8.69 -11.25
C MET A 158 -11.49 8.41 -11.51
N ARG A 159 -11.99 7.22 -11.14
CA ARG A 159 -13.40 6.85 -11.26
C ARG A 159 -14.32 7.83 -10.51
N LYS A 160 -15.17 8.54 -11.25
CA LYS A 160 -16.15 9.50 -10.74
C LYS A 160 -17.48 8.84 -10.36
N ASP A 161 -17.83 7.74 -11.03
CA ASP A 161 -19.01 6.92 -10.73
C ASP A 161 -18.88 6.19 -9.39
N VAL A 162 -17.64 5.96 -8.94
CA VAL A 162 -17.32 5.34 -7.65
C VAL A 162 -17.12 6.45 -6.62
N SER A 163 -17.90 6.38 -5.53
CA SER A 163 -17.73 7.27 -4.38
C SER A 163 -16.28 7.21 -3.88
N PRO A 164 -15.71 8.29 -3.31
CA PRO A 164 -14.38 8.22 -2.69
C PRO A 164 -14.28 7.08 -1.67
N GLU A 165 -15.40 6.69 -1.08
CA GLU A 165 -15.51 5.57 -0.17
C GLU A 165 -15.40 4.19 -0.87
N ASP A 166 -15.79 4.04 -2.12
CA ASP A 166 -15.73 2.74 -2.77
C ASP A 166 -14.47 2.55 -3.63
N ARG A 167 -13.54 3.53 -3.58
CA ARG A 167 -12.26 3.48 -4.31
C ARG A 167 -11.30 2.47 -3.69
N LYS A 168 -10.69 1.65 -4.56
CA LYS A 168 -9.71 0.60 -4.20
C LYS A 168 -8.55 1.11 -3.34
N PHE A 169 -8.10 2.34 -3.57
CA PHE A 169 -7.03 2.95 -2.79
C PHE A 169 -7.50 4.28 -2.20
N ARG A 170 -7.59 4.31 -0.88
CA ARG A 170 -7.89 5.52 -0.11
C ARG A 170 -6.63 5.99 0.59
N ARG A 171 -6.40 7.31 0.58
CA ARG A 171 -5.60 7.89 1.66
C ARG A 171 -6.44 7.84 2.92
N ALA A 172 -5.88 7.33 4.01
CA ALA A 172 -6.54 7.43 5.32
C ALA A 172 -6.89 8.92 5.55
N LYS A 173 -8.16 9.20 5.85
CA LYS A 173 -8.55 10.53 6.30
C LYS A 173 -7.81 10.77 7.61
N ILE A 174 -7.11 11.90 7.73
CA ILE A 174 -6.51 12.29 9.01
C ILE A 174 -7.69 12.51 9.96
N LYS A 175 -7.77 11.71 11.02
CA LYS A 175 -8.81 11.83 12.05
C LYS A 175 -8.64 13.19 12.71
N SER A 176 -9.72 13.97 12.80
CA SER A 176 -9.71 15.21 13.57
C SER A 176 -9.73 14.85 15.04
N ILE A 177 -8.62 15.07 15.74
CA ILE A 177 -8.49 14.74 17.15
C ILE A 177 -8.72 16.01 17.98
N VAL A 178 -9.64 15.91 18.94
CA VAL A 178 -9.90 16.99 19.90
C VAL A 178 -9.23 16.59 21.21
N VAL A 179 -8.17 17.31 21.58
CA VAL A 179 -7.46 17.10 22.84
C VAL A 179 -8.15 17.90 23.94
N THR A 180 -8.52 17.26 25.05
CA THR A 180 -9.09 17.94 26.21
C THR A 180 -8.02 18.34 27.22
N GLU A 181 -8.31 19.34 28.05
CA GLU A 181 -7.40 19.78 29.13
C GLU A 181 -7.14 18.65 30.15
N ASP A 182 -8.15 17.83 30.41
CA ASP A 182 -8.03 16.64 31.27
C ASP A 182 -6.97 15.65 30.74
N GLN A 183 -6.89 15.46 29.42
CA GLN A 183 -5.89 14.57 28.82
C GLN A 183 -4.46 15.10 28.99
N VAL A 184 -4.29 16.42 28.90
CA VAL A 184 -3.01 17.09 29.15
C VAL A 184 -2.62 16.97 30.62
N SER A 185 -3.57 17.19 31.53
CA SER A 185 -3.36 17.04 32.98
C SER A 185 -3.00 15.60 33.35
N THR A 186 -3.71 14.61 32.81
CA THR A 186 -3.42 13.18 33.02
C THR A 186 -2.04 12.80 32.50
N ALA A 187 -1.64 13.28 31.32
CA ALA A 187 -0.31 13.04 30.78
C ALA A 187 0.80 13.64 31.67
N ALA A 188 0.60 14.87 32.17
CA ALA A 188 1.53 15.52 33.10
C ALA A 188 1.59 14.80 34.46
N HIS A 189 0.46 14.26 34.94
CA HIS A 189 0.43 13.51 36.18
C HIS A 189 1.21 12.19 36.06
N ILE A 190 0.94 11.41 35.01
CA ILE A 190 1.64 10.13 34.83
C ILE A 190 3.11 10.31 34.48
N SER A 191 3.50 11.37 33.77
CA SER A 191 4.92 11.61 33.45
C SER A 191 5.78 11.83 34.70
N ALA A 192 5.18 12.36 35.77
CA ALA A 192 5.84 12.55 37.07
C ALA A 192 5.94 11.26 37.92
N LEU A 193 5.22 10.19 37.57
CA LEU A 193 5.28 8.93 38.32
C LEU A 193 6.54 8.15 37.97
N ASN A 194 7.17 7.50 38.96
CA ASN A 194 8.28 6.60 38.71
C ASN A 194 7.78 5.28 38.09
N PRO A 195 8.49 4.72 37.09
CA PRO A 195 8.12 3.48 36.40
C PRO A 195 8.44 2.25 37.27
N THR A 196 7.64 2.04 38.32
CA THR A 196 7.75 0.89 39.22
C THR A 196 6.58 -0.09 38.98
N PRO A 197 6.72 -1.38 39.34
CA PRO A 197 5.63 -2.35 39.20
C PRO A 197 4.33 -1.94 39.91
N GLY A 198 4.43 -1.23 41.04
CA GLY A 198 3.27 -0.72 41.78
C GLY A 198 2.51 0.39 41.04
N ASN A 199 3.22 1.19 40.23
CA ASN A 199 2.63 2.30 39.45
C ASN A 199 2.25 1.88 38.02
N ALA A 200 2.68 0.70 37.56
CA ALA A 200 2.53 0.25 36.18
C ALA A 200 1.08 0.32 35.69
N LYS A 201 0.13 -0.11 36.52
CA LYS A 201 -1.30 -0.06 36.18
C LYS A 201 -1.81 1.38 36.03
N ILE A 202 -1.47 2.26 36.98
CA ILE A 202 -1.90 3.67 36.96
C ILE A 202 -1.33 4.38 35.73
N ILE A 203 -0.06 4.11 35.40
CA ILE A 203 0.59 4.65 34.20
C ILE A 203 -0.10 4.15 32.93
N ALA A 204 -0.35 2.84 32.83
CA ALA A 204 -1.03 2.26 31.67
C ALA A 204 -2.44 2.83 31.46
N ASP A 205 -3.20 2.98 32.56
CA ASP A 205 -4.55 3.55 32.54
C ASP A 205 -4.52 5.05 32.20
N GLY A 206 -3.53 5.80 32.69
CA GLY A 206 -3.38 7.22 32.32
C GLY A 206 -2.92 7.41 30.87
N MET A 207 -2.03 6.56 30.36
CA MET A 207 -1.65 6.54 28.94
C MET A 207 -2.84 6.19 28.04
N ALA A 208 -3.75 5.33 28.52
CA ALA A 208 -5.03 5.06 27.86
C ALA A 208 -5.91 6.31 27.77
N GLN A 209 -6.06 7.01 28.89
CA GLN A 209 -6.93 8.19 28.99
C GLN A 209 -6.39 9.35 28.15
N ALA A 210 -5.07 9.51 28.08
CA ALA A 210 -4.39 10.52 27.28
C ALA A 210 -4.11 10.07 25.83
N HIS A 211 -4.80 9.05 25.32
CA HIS A 211 -4.55 8.49 23.98
C HIS A 211 -4.72 9.53 22.86
N ASP A 212 -5.77 10.36 22.90
CA ASP A 212 -5.99 11.39 21.89
C ASP A 212 -4.86 12.43 21.87
N LEU A 213 -4.28 12.76 23.03
CA LEU A 213 -3.10 13.62 23.08
C LEU A 213 -1.91 12.96 22.36
N HIS A 214 -1.65 11.67 22.62
CA HIS A 214 -0.62 10.91 21.90
C HIS A 214 -0.88 10.86 20.38
N GLU A 215 -2.10 10.56 19.96
CA GLU A 215 -2.50 10.53 18.54
C GLU A 215 -2.32 11.92 17.89
N SER A 216 -2.63 13.01 18.60
CA SER A 216 -2.46 14.38 18.11
C SER A 216 -0.99 14.76 17.91
N LEU A 217 -0.09 14.30 18.80
CA LEU A 217 1.35 14.52 18.68
C LEU A 217 1.92 13.78 17.47
N LEU A 218 1.44 12.57 17.18
CA LEU A 218 1.85 11.80 16.00
C LEU A 218 1.49 12.52 14.69
N GLN A 219 0.38 13.27 14.65
CA GLN A 219 -0.06 14.02 13.48
C GLN A 219 0.73 15.32 13.23
N LYS A 220 1.50 15.83 14.20
CA LYS A 220 2.32 17.04 14.02
C LYS A 220 3.43 16.82 13.00
N LYS A 221 3.65 17.79 12.11
CA LYS A 221 4.79 17.81 11.18
C LYS A 221 5.92 18.63 11.80
N ASP A 222 6.54 18.07 12.82
CA ASP A 222 7.66 18.66 13.55
C ASP A 222 8.86 17.71 13.47
N GLU A 223 10.05 18.26 13.22
CA GLU A 223 11.31 17.51 13.22
C GLU A 223 11.59 16.94 14.63
N ASN A 224 11.15 17.63 15.68
CA ASN A 224 11.30 17.21 17.07
C ASN A 224 10.12 16.40 17.61
N ARG A 225 9.20 15.94 16.75
CA ARG A 225 7.99 15.21 17.17
C ARG A 225 8.26 14.06 18.11
N LEU A 226 9.31 13.27 17.85
CA LEU A 226 9.65 12.11 18.69
C LEU A 226 10.08 12.55 20.10
N HIS A 227 10.91 13.59 20.21
CA HIS A 227 11.29 14.16 21.50
C HIS A 227 10.06 14.66 22.26
N SER A 228 9.17 15.41 21.60
CA SER A 228 7.94 15.89 22.21
C SER A 228 7.02 14.77 22.71
N ILE A 229 6.97 13.64 22.02
CA ILE A 229 6.21 12.46 22.45
C ILE A 229 6.86 11.83 23.69
N ILE A 230 8.18 11.65 23.70
CA ILE A 230 8.90 11.06 24.82
C ILE A 230 8.86 11.98 26.05
N ASP A 231 8.95 13.29 25.88
CA ASP A 231 8.85 14.25 26.98
C ASP A 231 7.44 14.23 27.62
N THR A 232 6.40 14.07 26.79
CA THR A 232 5.01 13.97 27.26
C THR A 232 4.71 12.60 27.87
N PHE A 233 5.28 11.53 27.31
CA PHE A 233 5.05 10.14 27.69
C PHE A 233 6.39 9.39 27.87
N PRO A 234 7.14 9.69 28.94
CA PRO A 234 8.46 9.07 29.16
C PRO A 234 8.38 7.55 29.36
N HIS A 235 7.22 7.06 29.79
CA HIS A 235 6.96 5.64 30.05
C HIS A 235 6.95 4.76 28.81
N PHE A 236 6.99 5.33 27.59
CA PHE A 236 7.28 4.55 26.39
C PHE A 236 8.66 3.89 26.44
N LEU A 237 9.63 4.49 27.14
CA LEU A 237 10.97 3.92 27.32
C LEU A 237 11.06 2.97 28.52
N SER A 238 9.96 2.79 29.25
CA SER A 238 9.87 1.97 30.46
C SER A 238 9.17 0.63 30.18
N PHE A 239 9.16 -0.26 31.18
CA PHE A 239 8.38 -1.50 31.17
C PHE A 239 8.67 -2.42 29.96
N GLU A 240 9.93 -2.46 29.51
CA GLU A 240 10.40 -3.34 28.43
C GLU A 240 9.57 -3.23 27.13
N GLY A 241 9.01 -2.05 26.84
CA GLY A 241 8.25 -1.79 25.62
C GLY A 241 6.76 -2.16 25.68
N GLU A 242 6.27 -2.63 26.83
CA GLU A 242 4.85 -2.97 27.03
C GLU A 242 3.93 -1.76 26.75
N MET A 243 4.33 -0.56 27.19
CA MET A 243 3.56 0.67 26.94
C MET A 243 3.47 1.03 25.45
N ILE A 244 4.52 0.72 24.68
CA ILE A 244 4.54 0.94 23.22
C ILE A 244 3.55 -0.02 22.54
N ILE A 245 3.54 -1.29 22.95
CA ILE A 245 2.63 -2.31 22.41
C ILE A 245 1.18 -1.90 22.67
N GLN A 246 0.86 -1.52 23.91
CA GLN A 246 -0.50 -1.09 24.26
C GLN A 246 -0.93 0.18 23.51
N ALA A 247 -0.03 1.14 23.31
CA ALA A 247 -0.34 2.35 22.53
C ALA A 247 -0.52 2.04 21.04
N PHE A 248 0.27 1.13 20.48
CA PHE A 248 0.12 0.66 19.11
C PHE A 248 -1.25 -0.02 18.91
N ASP A 249 -1.61 -0.93 19.81
CA ASP A 249 -2.89 -1.65 19.72
C ASP A 249 -4.08 -0.69 19.80
N ARG A 250 -3.98 0.41 20.56
CA ARG A 250 -5.00 1.48 20.61
C ARG A 250 -5.08 2.29 19.32
N LEU A 251 -3.96 2.57 18.64
CA LEU A 251 -3.95 3.29 17.35
C LEU A 251 -4.60 2.48 16.23
N HIS A 252 -4.62 1.16 16.38
CA HIS A 252 -5.19 0.23 15.43
C HIS A 252 -6.47 -0.39 15.99
N GLU A 253 -7.46 0.48 16.32
CA GLU A 253 -8.82 0.05 16.63
C GLU A 253 -9.32 -0.88 15.51
N HIS A 254 -9.53 -2.16 15.87
CA HIS A 254 -9.85 -3.34 15.02
C HIS A 254 -8.67 -4.33 14.78
N PRO A 255 -8.25 -5.12 15.80
CA PRO A 255 -7.38 -6.28 15.61
C PRO A 255 -8.03 -7.44 14.82
N ASN A 256 -9.27 -7.31 14.33
CA ASN A 256 -10.02 -8.43 13.77
C ASN A 256 -9.44 -9.04 12.49
N ASN A 257 -8.39 -8.48 11.85
CA ASN A 257 -7.77 -9.08 10.67
C ASN A 257 -6.24 -8.93 10.57
N GLY A 258 -5.54 -8.42 11.60
CA GLY A 258 -4.10 -8.15 11.54
C GLY A 258 -3.32 -8.72 12.74
N PRO A 259 -2.05 -9.12 12.57
CA PRO A 259 -1.20 -9.52 13.69
C PRO A 259 -0.91 -8.31 14.59
N SER A 260 -1.00 -8.48 15.92
CA SER A 260 -0.61 -7.46 16.89
C SER A 260 0.87 -7.06 16.73
N LEU A 261 1.29 -5.90 17.24
CA LEU A 261 2.71 -5.50 17.19
C LEU A 261 3.60 -6.55 17.85
N SER A 262 3.15 -7.18 18.93
CA SER A 262 3.86 -8.30 19.57
C SER A 262 4.04 -9.48 18.62
N ALA A 263 3.00 -9.85 17.85
CA ALA A 263 3.10 -10.88 16.83
C ALA A 263 4.06 -10.47 15.69
N LEU A 264 4.02 -9.21 15.24
CA LEU A 264 4.93 -8.68 14.23
C LEU A 264 6.39 -8.64 14.70
N LEU A 265 6.64 -8.25 15.95
CA LEU A 265 7.98 -8.24 16.54
C LEU A 265 8.51 -9.67 16.71
N ARG A 266 7.67 -10.62 17.16
CA ARG A 266 8.04 -12.04 17.23
C ARG A 266 8.32 -12.63 15.85
N LEU A 267 7.52 -12.29 14.84
CA LEU A 267 7.78 -12.67 13.46
C LEU A 267 9.08 -12.04 12.94
N GLY A 268 9.33 -10.77 13.25
CA GLY A 268 10.58 -10.07 12.93
C GLY A 268 11.80 -10.75 13.57
N LEU A 269 11.69 -11.15 14.84
CA LEU A 269 12.71 -11.92 15.55
C LEU A 269 12.90 -13.32 14.92
N LEU A 270 11.83 -14.04 14.59
CA LEU A 270 11.89 -15.33 13.89
C LEU A 270 12.49 -15.23 12.49
N CYS A 271 12.28 -14.10 11.80
CA CYS A 271 12.82 -13.83 10.47
C CYS A 271 14.23 -13.24 10.50
N ASP A 272 14.74 -12.85 11.68
CA ASP A 272 16.12 -12.45 11.84
C ASP A 272 17.02 -13.69 11.76
N LYS A 273 17.64 -13.84 10.60
CA LYS A 273 18.56 -14.95 10.27
C LYS A 273 19.75 -15.04 11.23
N THR A 274 20.07 -13.99 11.98
CA THR A 274 21.25 -13.92 12.85
C THR A 274 20.93 -14.21 14.32
N SER A 275 19.72 -13.92 14.78
CA SER A 275 19.32 -14.01 16.20
C SER A 275 19.13 -15.44 16.74
N TRP A 276 18.97 -16.44 15.88
CA TRP A 276 18.75 -17.86 16.29
C TRP A 276 20.00 -18.73 16.22
N SER A 277 21.14 -18.17 15.81
CA SER A 277 22.40 -18.93 15.65
C SER A 277 22.96 -19.49 16.97
N GLN A 278 22.45 -19.04 18.12
CA GLN A 278 22.90 -19.46 19.46
C GLN A 278 21.82 -20.14 20.31
N VAL A 279 20.64 -20.43 19.76
CA VAL A 279 19.59 -21.14 20.50
C VAL A 279 19.78 -22.64 20.30
N GLU A 280 20.37 -23.33 21.28
CA GLU A 280 20.41 -24.79 21.29
C GLU A 280 19.01 -25.36 21.52
N ASP A 281 18.60 -26.30 20.67
CA ASP A 281 17.36 -27.06 20.85
C ASP A 281 17.41 -27.83 22.17
N GLY A 282 16.55 -27.43 23.11
CA GLY A 282 16.37 -28.14 24.37
C GLY A 282 15.95 -29.59 24.10
N LYS A 283 16.86 -30.54 24.31
CA LYS A 283 16.56 -31.97 24.30
C LYS A 283 15.52 -32.25 25.40
N LYS A 284 14.32 -32.67 24.99
CA LYS A 284 13.34 -33.25 25.92
C LYS A 284 13.86 -34.60 26.42
N TYR A 285 13.92 -34.74 27.74
CA TYR A 285 13.85 -36.04 28.41
C TYR A 285 12.39 -36.49 28.47
#